data_AF-A0A9P0AFT8-F1
#
_entry.id   AF-A0A9P0AFT8-F1
#
_cell.length_a   1.000
_cell.length_b   1.000
_cell.length_c   1.000
_cell.angle_alpha   90.00
_cell.angle_beta   90.00
_cell.angle_gamma   90.00
#
_symmetry.space_group_name_H-M   'P 1'
#
loop_
_entity.id
_entity.type
_entity.pdbx_description
1 polymer ?
#
loop_
_entity_poly.entity_id
_entity_poly.type
_entity_poly.pdbx_seq_one_letter_code
_entity_poly.pdbx_strand_id
1 'polypeptide(L)'
;MWEFMNARPHLFVSTYDEGIRRVRSSKGKYALLIESPKNEYVNEREPCDTIKVGRNLDSKGFGIATQLGSPLSNPINLAVLSLTENGELAKLMNRWWYDRTECKLDDRDPTRNELSLSNVAGIFYVLIGGLILAMAVALLEFCYKSHSEASRAKIPLTDAIKAKARLTIGSREYENNRKRETLYQYYASGNQMNQLDSDQVLHSNTHTQV
;
A
#
# COMPACT_ATOMS: atom_id res chain seq x y z
N MET A 1 33.19 11.81 -14.59
CA MET A 1 31.96 11.52 -15.37
C MET A 1 32.19 11.53 -16.87
N TRP A 2 32.81 12.59 -17.43
CA TRP A 2 33.12 12.65 -18.87
C TRP A 2 33.94 11.44 -19.36
N GLU A 3 35.02 11.06 -18.66
CA GLU A 3 35.88 9.93 -19.07
C GLU A 3 35.11 8.61 -19.21
N PHE A 4 34.17 8.35 -18.30
CA PHE A 4 33.32 7.15 -18.33
C PHE A 4 32.42 7.11 -19.57
N MET A 5 31.85 8.25 -19.95
CA MET A 5 31.02 8.35 -21.16
C MET A 5 31.88 8.27 -22.42
N ASN A 6 33.03 8.95 -22.43
CA ASN A 6 33.95 8.96 -23.56
C ASN A 6 34.52 7.56 -23.86
N ALA A 7 34.80 6.76 -22.83
CA ALA A 7 35.23 5.37 -22.97
C ALA A 7 34.12 4.44 -23.51
N ARG A 8 32.87 4.89 -23.55
CA ARG A 8 31.69 4.09 -23.96
C ARG A 8 30.85 4.85 -24.99
N PRO A 9 31.30 4.92 -26.26
CA PRO A 9 30.64 5.72 -27.30
C PRO A 9 29.16 5.36 -27.53
N HIS A 10 28.80 4.09 -27.30
CA HIS A 10 27.42 3.60 -27.42
C HIS A 10 26.43 4.21 -26.40
N LEU A 11 26.90 4.97 -25.40
CA LEU A 11 26.04 5.68 -24.45
C LEU A 11 25.50 7.00 -25.01
N PHE A 12 26.19 7.58 -26.00
CA PHE A 12 25.77 8.80 -26.68
C PHE A 12 24.63 8.50 -27.65
N VAL A 13 23.83 9.53 -27.90
CA VAL A 13 22.72 9.53 -28.86
C VAL A 13 22.85 10.77 -29.73
N SER A 14 22.32 10.70 -30.94
CA SER A 14 22.44 11.77 -31.93
C SER A 14 21.36 12.84 -31.79
N THR A 15 20.18 12.45 -31.29
CA THR A 15 19.01 13.31 -31.19
C THR A 15 18.31 13.16 -29.84
N TYR A 16 17.54 14.18 -29.44
CA TYR A 16 16.74 14.14 -28.22
C TYR A 16 15.73 12.98 -28.24
N ASP A 17 15.03 12.78 -29.36
CA ASP A 17 13.97 11.77 -29.46
C ASP A 17 14.50 10.35 -29.34
N GLU A 18 15.70 10.09 -29.89
CA GLU A 18 16.43 8.83 -29.70
C GLU A 18 16.76 8.62 -28.22
N GLY A 19 17.33 9.64 -27.57
CA GLY A 19 17.67 9.60 -26.14
C GLY A 19 16.46 9.34 -25.24
N ILE A 20 15.37 10.08 -25.46
CA ILE A 20 14.12 9.97 -24.69
C ILE A 20 13.52 8.58 -24.87
N ARG A 21 13.45 8.07 -26.12
CA ARG A 21 12.95 6.71 -26.39
C ARG A 21 13.81 5.66 -25.69
N ARG A 22 15.13 5.84 -25.67
CA ARG A 22 16.06 4.93 -24.99
C ARG A 22 15.87 4.92 -23.48
N VAL A 23 15.61 6.07 -22.85
CA VAL A 23 15.26 6.15 -21.42
C VAL A 23 14.00 5.31 -21.15
N ARG A 24 12.94 5.52 -21.94
CA ARG A 24 11.65 4.82 -21.81
C ARG A 24 11.79 3.30 -21.97
N SER A 25 12.56 2.83 -22.96
CA SER A 25 12.72 1.40 -23.22
C SER A 25 13.68 0.68 -22.24
N SER A 26 14.56 1.41 -21.56
CA SER A 26 15.62 0.83 -20.72
C SER A 26 15.19 0.44 -19.30
N LYS A 27 13.90 0.64 -18.93
CA LYS A 27 13.34 0.26 -17.62
C LYS A 27 14.20 0.70 -16.43
N GLY A 28 14.64 1.96 -16.44
CA GLY A 28 15.45 2.56 -15.36
C GLY A 28 16.96 2.26 -15.40
N LYS A 29 17.47 1.58 -16.44
CA LYS A 29 18.91 1.28 -16.59
C LYS A 29 19.70 2.31 -17.39
N TYR A 30 19.02 3.29 -17.97
CA TYR A 30 19.62 4.37 -18.75
C TYR A 30 19.06 5.71 -18.28
N ALA A 31 19.95 6.67 -18.07
CA ALA A 31 19.60 8.06 -17.76
C ALA A 31 20.15 8.95 -18.86
N LEU A 32 19.38 9.96 -19.23
CA LEU A 32 19.75 10.93 -20.27
C LEU A 32 20.03 12.29 -19.63
N LEU A 33 21.16 12.88 -19.98
CA LEU A 33 21.50 14.26 -19.60
C LEU A 33 21.12 15.20 -20.74
N ILE A 34 20.18 16.10 -20.48
CA ILE A 34 19.68 17.11 -21.42
C ILE A 34 19.43 18.42 -20.67
N GLU A 35 19.27 19.51 -21.41
CA GLU A 35 18.96 20.82 -20.86
C GLU A 35 17.65 20.81 -20.08
N SER A 36 17.58 21.59 -19.00
CA SER A 36 16.42 21.62 -18.12
C SER A 36 15.11 21.97 -18.83
N PRO A 37 15.05 22.93 -19.79
CA PRO A 37 13.78 23.27 -20.43
C PRO A 37 13.23 22.12 -21.29
N LYS A 38 14.11 21.36 -21.96
CA LYS A 38 13.69 20.19 -22.72
C LYS A 38 13.24 19.05 -21.81
N ASN A 39 13.94 18.84 -20.69
CA ASN A 39 13.56 17.85 -19.69
C ASN A 39 12.17 18.14 -19.10
N GLU A 40 11.96 19.37 -18.61
CA GLU A 40 10.69 19.82 -18.04
C GLU A 40 9.56 19.73 -19.08
N TYR A 41 9.82 20.10 -20.34
CA TYR A 41 8.82 19.96 -21.41
C TYR A 41 8.38 18.52 -21.62
N VAL A 42 9.32 17.57 -21.67
CA VAL A 42 9.01 16.16 -21.96
C VAL A 42 8.28 15.49 -20.81
N ASN A 43 8.57 15.87 -19.56
CA ASN A 43 7.89 15.33 -18.38
C ASN A 43 6.41 15.73 -18.31
N GLU A 44 6.02 16.82 -18.96
CA GLU A 44 4.63 17.31 -19.02
C GLU A 44 3.89 16.84 -20.29
N ARG A 45 4.41 15.81 -20.97
CA ARG A 45 3.83 15.22 -22.19
C ARG A 45 3.54 13.74 -22.02
N GLU A 46 2.57 13.23 -22.77
CA GLU A 46 2.26 11.81 -22.76
C GLU A 46 3.46 10.94 -23.21
N PRO A 47 3.64 9.74 -22.63
CA PRO A 47 2.79 9.09 -21.63
C PRO A 47 3.21 9.37 -20.17
N CYS A 48 3.83 10.53 -19.90
CA CYS A 48 4.15 10.98 -18.53
C CYS A 48 5.06 10.02 -17.74
N ASP A 49 5.92 9.30 -18.47
CA ASP A 49 6.78 8.23 -17.98
C ASP A 49 8.22 8.67 -17.68
N THR A 50 8.50 9.97 -17.77
CA THR A 50 9.80 10.57 -17.50
C THR A 50 9.73 11.53 -16.32
N ILE A 51 10.84 11.65 -15.58
CA ILE A 51 10.97 12.57 -14.46
C ILE A 51 12.34 13.25 -14.46
N LYS A 52 12.38 14.50 -13.99
CA LYS A 52 13.63 15.19 -13.66
C LYS A 52 14.10 14.76 -12.28
N VAL A 53 15.35 14.33 -12.17
CA VAL A 53 15.97 13.93 -10.90
C VAL A 53 17.14 14.86 -10.58
N GLY A 54 17.16 15.37 -9.35
CA GLY A 54 18.24 16.24 -8.87
C GLY A 54 18.19 17.68 -9.39
N ARG A 55 19.24 18.43 -9.06
CA ARG A 55 19.44 19.82 -9.47
C ARG A 55 20.18 19.91 -10.82
N ASN A 56 20.10 21.07 -11.47
CA ASN A 56 20.87 21.34 -12.67
C ASN A 56 22.38 21.28 -12.36
N LEU A 57 23.16 20.72 -13.29
CA LEU A 57 24.62 20.57 -13.15
C LEU A 57 25.36 21.89 -13.40
N ASP A 58 24.80 22.73 -14.27
CA ASP A 58 25.30 24.04 -14.64
C ASP A 58 24.17 25.07 -14.73
N SER A 59 24.56 26.34 -14.85
CA SER A 59 23.66 27.46 -15.09
C SER A 59 23.94 28.03 -16.48
N LYS A 60 23.14 27.61 -17.46
CA LYS A 60 23.20 28.08 -18.84
C LYS A 60 21.87 28.76 -19.21
N GLY A 61 21.92 29.61 -20.24
CA GLY A 61 20.75 30.32 -20.76
C GLY A 61 20.77 30.36 -22.28
N PHE A 62 19.58 30.50 -22.87
CA PHE A 62 19.41 30.74 -24.31
C PHE A 62 19.43 32.25 -24.58
N GLY A 63 20.01 32.65 -25.71
CA GLY A 63 20.06 34.03 -26.17
C GLY A 63 19.71 34.13 -27.65
N ILE A 64 19.28 35.32 -28.08
CA ILE A 64 19.02 35.61 -29.49
C ILE A 64 20.34 36.04 -30.13
N ALA A 65 20.81 35.26 -31.11
CA ALA A 65 22.02 35.59 -31.86
C ALA A 65 21.71 36.55 -33.01
N THR A 66 22.55 37.57 -33.19
CA THR A 66 22.54 38.46 -34.35
C THR A 66 23.91 38.47 -35.00
N GLN A 67 23.99 38.83 -36.29
CA GLN A 67 25.27 39.00 -36.96
C GLN A 67 26.12 40.06 -36.25
N LEU A 68 27.43 39.83 -36.17
CA LEU A 68 28.36 40.77 -35.56
C LEU A 68 28.26 42.15 -36.27
N GLY A 69 28.06 43.21 -35.50
CA GLY A 69 27.88 44.57 -36.02
C GLY A 69 26.48 44.89 -36.54
N SER A 70 25.50 43.98 -36.39
CA SER A 70 24.12 44.23 -36.81
C SER A 70 23.49 45.37 -36.00
N PRO A 71 22.80 46.34 -36.66
CA PRO A 71 22.07 47.40 -35.96
C PRO A 71 20.90 46.87 -35.12
N LEU A 72 20.51 45.60 -35.30
CA LEU A 72 19.42 44.96 -34.55
C LEU A 72 19.84 44.48 -33.16
N SER A 73 21.14 44.37 -32.88
CA SER A 73 21.64 43.83 -31.61
C SER A 73 21.12 44.61 -30.41
N ASN A 74 21.27 45.95 -30.43
CA ASN A 74 20.86 46.81 -29.31
C ASN A 74 19.34 46.85 -29.13
N PRO A 75 18.52 47.09 -30.18
CA PRO A 75 17.06 47.04 -30.06
C PRO A 75 16.53 45.70 -29.55
N ILE A 76 17.06 44.57 -30.04
CA ILE A 76 16.64 43.24 -29.58
C ILE A 76 17.00 43.02 -28.10
N ASN A 77 18.21 43.41 -27.69
CA ASN A 77 18.63 43.27 -26.30
C ASN A 77 17.73 44.08 -25.35
N LEU A 78 17.40 45.32 -25.70
CA LEU A 78 16.48 46.17 -24.94
C LEU A 78 15.06 45.59 -24.90
N ALA A 79 14.57 45.04 -26.02
CA ALA A 79 13.26 44.40 -26.06
C ALA A 79 13.19 43.15 -25.18
N VAL A 80 14.22 42.31 -25.19
CA VAL A 80 14.30 41.12 -24.32
C VAL A 80 14.33 41.52 -22.84
N LEU A 81 15.09 42.56 -22.49
CA LEU A 81 15.12 43.09 -21.13
C LEU A 81 13.73 43.54 -20.68
N SER A 82 13.03 44.34 -21.50
CA SER A 82 11.67 44.79 -21.19
C SER A 82 10.68 43.63 -21.04
N LEU A 83 10.73 42.61 -21.90
CA LEU A 83 9.88 41.42 -21.79
C LEU A 83 10.18 40.59 -20.54
N THR A 84 11.42 40.63 -20.06
CA THR A 84 11.85 39.94 -18.83
C THR A 84 11.33 40.70 -17.60
N GLU A 85 11.55 42.02 -17.54
CA GLU A 85 11.10 42.88 -16.43
C GLU A 85 9.57 42.89 -16.29
N ASN A 86 8.84 42.89 -17.42
CA ASN A 86 7.39 42.84 -17.43
C ASN A 86 6.83 41.45 -17.08
N GLY A 87 7.68 40.41 -16.98
CA GLY A 87 7.25 39.03 -16.69
C GLY A 87 6.56 38.31 -17.85
N GLU A 88 6.52 38.89 -19.05
CA GLU A 88 5.88 38.29 -20.23
C GLU A 88 6.56 36.97 -20.64
N LEU A 89 7.90 36.88 -20.50
CA LEU A 89 8.61 35.61 -20.77
C LEU A 89 8.20 34.49 -19.81
N ALA A 90 7.99 34.80 -18.52
CA ALA A 90 7.54 33.82 -17.54
C ALA A 90 6.10 33.35 -17.84
N LYS A 91 5.23 34.27 -18.26
CA LYS A 91 3.88 33.96 -18.70
C LYS A 91 3.87 33.07 -19.94
N LEU A 92 4.73 33.35 -20.92
CA LEU A 92 4.90 32.50 -22.11
C LEU A 92 5.41 31.11 -21.73
N MET A 93 6.40 31.01 -20.84
CA MET A 93 6.91 29.73 -20.35
C MET A 93 5.78 28.89 -19.74
N ASN A 94 5.01 29.47 -18.82
CA ASN A 94 3.89 28.76 -18.19
C ASN A 94 2.85 28.30 -19.22
N ARG A 95 2.51 29.16 -20.18
CA ARG A 95 1.55 28.84 -21.23
C ARG A 95 1.97 27.66 -22.10
N TRP A 96 3.25 27.53 -22.42
CA TRP A 96 3.74 26.52 -23.35
C TRP A 96 4.19 25.22 -22.67
N TRP A 97 4.62 25.28 -21.40
CA TRP A 97 5.06 24.10 -20.65
C TRP A 97 3.95 23.50 -19.78
N TYR A 98 3.24 24.32 -19.00
CA TYR A 98 2.37 23.82 -17.93
C TYR A 98 0.88 23.91 -18.29
N ASP A 99 0.41 25.04 -18.84
CA ASP A 99 -1.01 25.21 -19.19
C ASP A 99 -1.47 24.25 -20.30
N ARG A 100 -0.51 23.74 -21.09
CA ARG A 100 -0.72 22.76 -22.17
C ARG A 100 -0.11 21.40 -21.85
N THR A 101 0.02 21.07 -20.56
CA THR A 101 0.44 19.73 -20.15
C THR A 101 -0.56 18.70 -20.65
N GLU A 102 -0.05 17.59 -21.17
CA GLU A 102 -0.87 16.44 -21.58
C GLU A 102 -1.00 15.44 -20.42
N CYS A 103 -0.20 15.61 -19.38
CA CYS A 103 -0.23 14.77 -18.19
C CYS A 103 -1.37 15.19 -17.27
N LYS A 104 -2.33 14.27 -17.06
CA LYS A 104 -3.40 14.48 -16.09
C LYS A 104 -2.84 14.45 -14.67
N LEU A 105 -3.21 15.45 -13.88
CA LEU A 105 -2.87 15.53 -12.46
C LEU A 105 -3.38 14.33 -11.65
N ASP A 106 -4.43 13.65 -12.13
CA ASP A 106 -5.01 12.45 -11.51
C ASP A 106 -4.04 11.25 -11.46
N ASP A 107 -3.09 11.15 -12.39
CA ASP A 107 -2.06 10.08 -12.41
C ASP A 107 -0.87 10.40 -11.49
N ARG A 108 -0.74 11.67 -11.07
CA ARG A 108 0.30 12.15 -10.16
C ARG A 108 -0.27 12.49 -8.80
N ASP A 109 -1.27 11.76 -8.33
CA ASP A 109 -1.74 11.94 -6.96
C ASP A 109 -0.88 11.11 -5.99
N PRO A 110 0.13 11.72 -5.32
CA PRO A 110 0.90 11.03 -4.29
C PRO A 110 0.04 10.67 -3.07
N THR A 111 -1.22 11.12 -3.02
CA THR A 111 -2.13 10.86 -1.90
C THR A 111 -2.88 9.54 -2.02
N ARG A 112 -2.77 8.81 -3.14
CA ARG A 112 -3.13 7.38 -3.20
C ARG A 112 -2.05 6.50 -2.58
N ASN A 113 -1.66 6.82 -1.36
CA ASN A 113 -1.24 5.81 -0.37
C ASN A 113 -2.48 5.02 0.08
N GLU A 114 -3.34 4.62 -0.87
CA GLU A 114 -4.34 3.61 -0.61
C GLU A 114 -3.54 2.37 -0.25
N LEU A 115 -3.72 1.83 0.97
CA LEU A 115 -3.16 0.55 1.36
C LEU A 115 -3.75 -0.50 0.41
N SER A 116 -3.10 -0.69 -0.74
CA SER A 116 -3.53 -1.68 -1.71
C SER A 116 -3.50 -3.04 -1.03
N LEU A 117 -4.46 -3.90 -1.38
CA LEU A 117 -4.53 -5.28 -0.89
C LEU A 117 -3.18 -6.01 -1.03
N SER A 118 -2.37 -5.64 -2.03
CA SER A 118 -1.01 -6.14 -2.26
C SER A 118 -0.06 -5.90 -1.09
N ASN A 119 -0.17 -4.76 -0.39
CA ASN A 119 0.65 -4.47 0.78
C ASN A 119 0.21 -5.30 2.02
N VAL A 120 -1.08 -5.65 2.11
CA VAL A 120 -1.69 -6.42 3.22
C VAL A 120 -1.68 -7.94 2.97
N ALA A 121 -1.42 -8.36 1.72
CA ALA A 121 -1.39 -9.75 1.28
C ALA A 121 -0.49 -10.64 2.15
N GLY A 122 0.60 -10.08 2.70
CA GLY A 122 1.51 -10.78 3.62
C GLY A 122 0.81 -11.41 4.82
N ILE A 123 -0.19 -10.74 5.41
CA ILE A 123 -0.91 -11.22 6.59
C ILE A 123 -1.75 -12.45 6.24
N PHE A 124 -2.40 -12.44 5.06
CA PHE A 124 -3.20 -13.58 4.59
C PHE A 124 -2.35 -14.84 4.37
N TYR A 125 -1.13 -14.69 3.84
CA TYR A 125 -0.21 -15.82 3.67
C TYR A 125 0.22 -16.44 5.00
N VAL A 126 0.50 -15.62 6.02
CA VAL A 126 0.86 -16.12 7.37
C VAL A 126 -0.31 -16.87 8.01
N LEU A 127 -1.54 -16.38 7.86
CA LEU A 127 -2.74 -17.04 8.39
C LEU A 127 -2.97 -18.42 7.74
N ILE A 128 -2.89 -18.51 6.41
CA ILE A 128 -3.06 -19.77 5.68
C ILE A 128 -1.93 -20.75 6.03
N GLY A 129 -0.68 -20.28 6.07
CA GLY A 129 0.47 -21.08 6.48
C GLY A 129 0.32 -21.62 7.91
N GLY A 130 -0.13 -20.79 8.84
CA GLY A 130 -0.39 -21.18 10.23
C GLY A 130 -1.49 -22.24 10.35
N LEU A 131 -2.57 -22.11 9.58
CA LEU A 131 -3.67 -23.09 9.56
C LEU A 131 -3.21 -24.46 9.02
N ILE A 132 -2.43 -24.46 7.94
CA ILE A 132 -1.89 -25.70 7.35
C ILE A 132 -0.92 -26.37 8.33
N LEU A 133 -0.04 -25.59 8.98
CA LEU A 133 0.91 -26.11 9.94
C LEU A 133 0.21 -26.69 11.17
N ALA A 134 -0.80 -26.01 11.72
CA ALA A 134 -1.60 -26.50 12.82
C ALA A 134 -2.31 -27.82 12.47
N MET A 135 -2.88 -27.91 11.26
CA MET A 135 -3.51 -29.14 10.77
C MET A 135 -2.50 -30.28 10.61
N ALA A 136 -1.29 -30.00 10.10
CA ALA A 136 -0.24 -30.99 9.96
C ALA A 136 0.26 -31.52 11.32
N VAL A 137 0.48 -30.64 12.31
CA VAL A 137 0.85 -31.03 13.67
C VAL A 137 -0.23 -31.89 14.30
N ALA A 138 -1.51 -31.50 14.18
CA ALA A 138 -2.62 -32.29 14.69
C ALA A 138 -2.70 -33.69 14.05
N LEU A 139 -2.48 -33.79 12.73
CA LEU A 139 -2.44 -35.08 12.02
C LEU A 139 -1.24 -35.94 12.45
N LEU A 140 -0.06 -35.35 12.60
CA LEU A 140 1.13 -36.06 13.06
C LEU A 140 0.91 -36.60 14.47
N GLU A 141 0.45 -35.78 15.42
CA GLU A 141 0.15 -36.22 16.79
C GLU A 141 -0.92 -37.31 16.80
N PHE A 142 -1.97 -37.16 15.99
CA PHE A 142 -3.02 -38.17 15.84
C PHE A 142 -2.47 -39.49 15.30
N CYS A 143 -1.62 -39.46 14.27
CA CYS A 143 -0.99 -40.65 13.71
C CYS A 143 0.00 -41.30 14.69
N TYR A 144 0.83 -40.52 15.37
CA TYR A 144 1.77 -41.03 16.40
C TYR A 144 1.02 -41.70 17.55
N LYS A 145 -0.01 -41.03 18.07
CA LYS A 145 -0.83 -41.56 19.17
C LYS A 145 -1.62 -42.78 18.71
N SER A 146 -2.21 -42.75 17.52
CA SER A 146 -2.94 -43.88 16.95
C SER A 146 -2.04 -45.09 16.70
N HIS A 147 -0.80 -44.89 16.22
CA HIS A 147 0.14 -45.98 15.97
C HIS A 147 0.72 -46.56 17.29
N SER A 148 0.97 -45.70 18.28
CA SER A 148 1.38 -46.11 19.64
C SER A 148 0.28 -46.91 20.35
N GLU A 149 -0.97 -46.44 20.26
CA GLU A 149 -2.14 -47.14 20.80
C GLU A 149 -2.41 -48.45 20.04
N ALA A 150 -2.29 -48.47 18.71
CA ALA A 150 -2.48 -49.67 17.89
C ALA A 150 -1.39 -50.74 18.12
N SER A 151 -0.12 -50.32 18.27
CA SER A 151 0.99 -51.24 18.59
C SER A 151 0.85 -51.85 19.99
N ARG A 152 0.24 -51.13 20.94
CA ARG A 152 -0.09 -51.67 22.27
C ARG A 152 -1.33 -52.58 22.27
N ALA A 153 -2.25 -52.42 21.32
CA ALA A 153 -3.55 -53.10 21.34
C ALA A 153 -3.69 -54.32 20.43
N LYS A 154 -2.87 -54.53 19.37
CA LYS A 154 -2.99 -55.68 18.42
C LYS A 154 -4.44 -55.95 17.93
N ILE A 155 -5.14 -54.93 17.42
CA ILE A 155 -6.48 -55.08 16.78
C ILE A 155 -6.58 -54.15 15.56
N PRO A 156 -7.34 -54.50 14.49
CA PRO A 156 -7.25 -53.84 13.19
C PRO A 156 -7.94 -52.46 13.15
N LEU A 157 -7.36 -51.58 12.33
CA LEU A 157 -7.53 -50.13 12.26
C LEU A 157 -8.98 -49.65 12.01
N THR A 158 -9.83 -50.49 11.40
CA THR A 158 -11.19 -50.11 10.97
C THR A 158 -12.17 -49.94 12.12
N ASP A 159 -12.03 -50.70 13.19
CA ASP A 159 -13.00 -50.69 14.31
C ASP A 159 -12.70 -49.59 15.34
N ALA A 160 -11.41 -49.26 15.54
CA ALA A 160 -10.99 -48.17 16.42
C ALA A 160 -11.35 -46.78 15.86
N ILE A 161 -11.26 -46.60 14.54
CA ILE A 161 -11.60 -45.33 13.87
C ILE A 161 -13.12 -45.08 13.91
N LYS A 162 -13.94 -46.12 13.68
CA LYS A 162 -15.41 -46.02 13.74
C LYS A 162 -15.92 -45.70 15.15
N ALA A 163 -15.26 -46.23 16.18
CA ALA A 163 -15.57 -45.93 17.57
C ALA A 163 -15.15 -44.50 17.98
N LYS A 164 -13.96 -44.04 17.58
CA LYS A 164 -13.49 -42.69 17.90
C LYS A 164 -14.22 -41.58 17.12
N ALA A 165 -14.59 -41.81 15.85
CA ALA A 165 -15.37 -40.84 15.07
C ALA A 165 -16.77 -40.58 15.67
N ARG A 166 -17.38 -41.59 16.30
CA ARG A 166 -18.65 -41.42 17.04
C ARG A 166 -18.48 -40.59 18.31
N LEU A 167 -17.35 -40.72 19.00
CA LEU A 167 -17.08 -39.98 20.24
C LEU A 167 -16.75 -38.51 19.98
N THR A 168 -16.05 -38.18 18.89
CA THR A 168 -15.72 -36.79 18.55
C THR A 168 -16.95 -35.98 18.13
N ILE A 169 -17.98 -36.63 17.56
CA ILE A 169 -19.26 -35.97 17.22
C ILE A 169 -20.11 -35.76 18.49
N GLY A 170 -20.13 -36.72 19.43
CA GLY A 170 -20.90 -36.61 20.68
C GLY A 170 -20.31 -35.64 21.73
N SER A 171 -18.98 -35.40 21.73
CA SER A 171 -18.37 -34.45 22.67
C SER A 171 -18.79 -33.00 22.43
N ARG A 172 -19.26 -32.65 21.22
CA ARG A 172 -19.72 -31.29 20.90
C ARG A 172 -21.05 -30.95 21.57
N GLU A 173 -21.88 -31.95 21.90
CA GLU A 173 -23.12 -31.75 22.68
C GLU A 173 -22.86 -31.64 24.18
N TYR A 174 -21.85 -32.34 24.73
CA TYR A 174 -21.55 -32.32 26.17
C TYR A 174 -20.94 -30.99 26.63
N GLU A 175 -20.09 -30.36 25.80
CA GLU A 175 -19.51 -29.04 26.12
C GLU A 175 -20.56 -27.90 26.01
N ASN A 176 -21.52 -28.02 25.09
CA ASN A 176 -22.61 -27.05 24.93
C ASN A 176 -23.64 -27.14 26.08
N ASN A 177 -23.93 -28.34 26.59
CA ASN A 177 -24.81 -28.50 27.75
C ASN A 177 -24.16 -28.00 29.05
N ARG A 178 -22.86 -28.21 29.23
CA ARG A 178 -22.12 -27.70 30.40
C ARG A 178 -22.11 -26.16 30.44
N LYS A 179 -21.97 -25.48 29.30
CA LYS A 179 -22.06 -24.01 29.21
C LYS A 179 -23.48 -23.49 29.52
N ARG A 180 -24.53 -24.24 29.12
CA ARG A 180 -25.93 -23.93 29.46
C ARG A 180 -26.24 -24.10 30.95
N GLU A 181 -25.70 -25.13 31.61
CA GLU A 181 -25.87 -25.32 33.06
C GLU A 181 -25.17 -24.23 33.89
N THR A 182 -23.94 -23.82 33.52
CA THR A 182 -23.25 -22.69 34.18
C THR A 182 -23.95 -21.35 34.00
N LEU A 183 -24.65 -21.14 32.87
CA LEU A 183 -25.43 -19.92 32.65
C LEU A 183 -26.67 -19.90 33.55
N TYR A 184 -27.38 -21.03 33.73
CA TYR A 184 -28.52 -21.13 34.64
C TYR A 184 -28.13 -20.96 36.12
N GLN A 185 -26.95 -21.44 36.52
CA GLN A 185 -26.43 -21.20 37.87
C GLN A 185 -26.05 -19.74 38.13
N TYR A 186 -25.53 -19.02 37.13
CA TYR A 186 -25.24 -17.58 37.25
C TYR A 186 -26.52 -16.72 37.38
N TYR A 187 -27.62 -17.10 36.73
CA TYR A 187 -28.93 -16.44 36.91
C TYR A 187 -29.65 -16.85 38.21
N ALA A 188 -29.38 -18.04 38.76
CA ALA A 188 -29.95 -18.49 40.04
C ALA A 188 -29.22 -17.92 41.27
N SER A 189 -27.93 -17.61 41.17
CA SER A 189 -27.13 -17.04 42.27
C SER A 189 -27.24 -15.52 42.43
N GLY A 190 -27.91 -14.80 41.50
CA GLY A 190 -28.21 -13.38 41.66
C GLY A 190 -29.29 -13.06 42.70
N ASN A 191 -30.04 -14.06 43.15
CA ASN A 191 -31.18 -13.91 44.08
C ASN A 191 -30.85 -14.20 45.56
N GLN A 192 -29.57 -14.24 45.96
CA GLN A 192 -29.16 -14.45 47.36
C GLN A 192 -28.22 -13.38 47.95
N MET A 193 -28.05 -12.23 47.29
CA MET A 193 -27.34 -11.07 47.86
C MET A 193 -28.19 -9.80 47.75
N ASN A 194 -29.35 -9.77 48.42
CA ASN A 194 -30.05 -8.55 48.82
C ASN A 194 -31.14 -8.85 49.87
N GLN A 195 -30.78 -9.58 50.92
CA GLN A 195 -31.71 -9.87 52.03
C GLN A 195 -31.02 -9.79 53.40
N LEU A 196 -30.22 -8.74 53.56
CA LEU A 196 -29.63 -8.34 54.85
C LEU A 196 -29.32 -6.84 54.87
N ASP A 197 -30.23 -6.03 54.33
CA ASP A 197 -30.36 -4.61 54.70
C ASP A 197 -31.72 -4.09 54.19
N SER A 198 -32.77 -4.19 55.02
CA SER A 198 -34.05 -3.43 54.94
C SER A 198 -35.11 -4.09 55.84
N ASP A 199 -34.95 -3.96 57.16
CA ASP A 199 -36.09 -4.05 58.08
C ASP A 199 -36.15 -2.77 58.91
N GLN A 200 -36.28 -1.65 58.20
CA GLN A 200 -36.88 -0.43 58.69
C GLN A 200 -37.16 0.48 57.49
N VAL A 201 -38.41 0.50 57.03
CA VAL A 201 -39.19 1.70 56.67
C VAL A 201 -40.46 1.25 55.94
N LEU A 202 -41.58 1.53 56.61
CA LEU A 202 -42.91 1.79 56.06
C LEU A 202 -43.84 0.60 55.73
N HIS A 203 -44.47 0.08 56.79
CA HIS A 203 -45.92 -0.06 56.76
C HIS A 203 -46.56 1.29 56.40
N SER A 204 -47.26 1.38 55.27
CA SER A 204 -48.49 2.20 55.19
C SER A 204 -49.37 1.76 54.01
N ASN A 205 -50.29 0.85 54.35
CA ASN A 205 -51.72 0.87 54.03
C ASN A 205 -52.19 1.27 52.62
N THR A 206 -52.97 0.39 52.00
CA THR A 206 -54.26 0.81 51.41
C THR A 206 -55.29 -0.33 51.39
N HIS A 207 -56.16 -0.35 52.40
CA HIS A 207 -57.59 -0.71 52.34
C HIS A 207 -58.16 -0.31 53.72
N THR A 208 -59.22 0.48 53.89
CA THR A 208 -60.60 0.20 53.49
C THR A 208 -61.47 1.45 53.67
N GLN A 209 -62.51 1.57 52.84
CA GLN A 209 -63.72 2.35 53.08
C GLN A 209 -64.48 1.88 54.33
N VAL A 210 -65.27 2.82 54.86
CA VAL A 210 -66.35 2.73 55.88
C VAL A 210 -65.89 2.63 57.33
#